data_AF-A0A934DTE4-F1
#
_entry.id   AF-A0A934DTE4-F1
#
_cell.length_a   1.000
_cell.length_b   1.000
_cell.length_c   1.000
_cell.angle_alpha   90.00
_cell.angle_beta   90.00
_cell.angle_gamma   90.00
#
_symmetry.space_group_name_H-M   'P 1'
#
loop_
_entity.id
_entity.type
_entity.pdbx_description
1 polymer ?
#
loop_
_entity_poly.entity_id
_entity_poly.type
_entity_poly.pdbx_seq_one_letter_code
_entity_poly.pdbx_strand_id
1 'polypeptide(L)'
;MTAMMELVVFGAIVLAGGGALLGLTRMKGAQPPRCAIRDAADGNVVRIVGEVERDHEILTAPLSGVEALTYDVRVHEEWNGYRTILHHESKCVPFLLHDGTGELRIDPCSAKIELEEHRTYHRGFLEPLDERQNEFLQSRHLRDTTLFGFDLPLYLSERTLQEGETIAVIGMARWECDPSGQLQGEPGYRDTAKRLRIIAPLDTSVLLSARSTRVGD
;
A
#
# COMPACT_ATOMS: atom_id res chain seq x y z
N MET A 1 45.30 18.99 -56.73
CA MET A 1 44.90 17.66 -57.26
C MET A 1 44.13 16.95 -56.17
N THR A 2 42.95 16.47 -56.54
CA THR A 2 42.06 15.54 -55.82
C THR A 2 41.23 16.09 -54.65
N ALA A 3 39.92 15.90 -54.81
CA ALA A 3 38.81 16.43 -54.04
C ALA A 3 38.26 15.41 -53.01
N MET A 4 37.29 15.90 -52.23
CA MET A 4 36.14 15.19 -51.66
C MET A 4 36.39 14.18 -50.52
N MET A 5 35.77 14.42 -49.37
CA MET A 5 34.53 13.72 -48.97
C MET A 5 33.98 14.34 -47.67
N GLU A 6 32.71 14.75 -47.68
CA GLU A 6 31.97 15.16 -46.49
C GLU A 6 31.77 13.99 -45.53
N LEU A 7 31.75 14.27 -44.23
CA LEU A 7 30.87 13.55 -43.30
C LEU A 7 30.48 14.49 -42.15
N VAL A 8 29.25 15.00 -42.23
CA VAL A 8 28.54 15.59 -41.10
C VAL A 8 28.18 14.45 -40.14
N VAL A 9 28.67 14.50 -38.89
CA VAL A 9 28.18 13.64 -37.81
C VAL A 9 27.64 14.53 -36.70
N PHE A 10 26.31 14.63 -36.66
CA PHE A 10 25.55 15.07 -35.49
C PHE A 10 25.77 14.04 -34.37
N GLY A 11 26.69 14.33 -33.45
CA GLY A 11 26.87 13.57 -32.22
C GLY A 11 26.12 14.23 -31.06
N ALA A 12 24.82 13.98 -30.96
CA ALA A 12 24.07 14.27 -29.75
C ALA A 12 24.63 13.39 -28.61
N ILE A 13 25.34 14.03 -27.67
CA ILE A 13 25.75 13.36 -26.43
C ILE A 13 24.47 13.13 -25.62
N VAL A 14 24.02 11.88 -25.61
CA VAL A 14 22.98 11.39 -24.72
C VAL A 14 23.53 11.46 -23.29
N LEU A 15 23.09 12.46 -22.54
CA LEU A 15 23.24 12.54 -21.09
C LEU A 15 22.41 11.41 -20.47
N ALA A 16 23.06 10.25 -20.25
CA ALA A 16 22.46 9.14 -19.53
C ALA A 16 22.33 9.50 -18.03
N GLY A 17 21.16 10.03 -17.66
CA GLY A 17 20.40 9.56 -16.51
C GLY A 17 21.02 9.64 -15.12
N GLY A 18 21.79 10.69 -14.80
CA GLY A 18 22.13 11.03 -13.41
C GLY A 18 21.05 11.93 -12.80
N GLY A 19 19.92 11.38 -12.35
CA GLY A 19 18.85 12.22 -11.82
C GLY A 19 17.65 11.49 -11.24
N ALA A 20 17.82 10.77 -10.14
CA ALA A 20 16.67 10.29 -9.35
C ALA A 20 17.03 10.10 -7.86
N LEU A 21 17.83 11.01 -7.27
CA LEU A 21 18.18 10.93 -5.83
C LEU A 21 17.69 12.12 -4.99
N LEU A 22 16.76 12.93 -5.49
CA LEU A 22 16.27 14.10 -4.75
C LEU A 22 14.74 14.20 -4.86
N GLY A 23 14.04 13.93 -3.75
CA GLY A 23 12.71 14.49 -3.53
C GLY A 23 11.54 13.52 -3.35
N LEU A 24 11.62 12.58 -2.41
CA LEU A 24 10.45 11.81 -1.96
C LEU A 24 9.72 12.46 -0.76
N THR A 25 10.21 13.60 -0.28
CA THR A 25 9.67 14.29 0.90
C THR A 25 8.48 15.21 0.62
N ARG A 26 7.92 15.27 -0.61
CA ARG A 26 6.71 16.07 -0.88
C ARG A 26 5.97 15.72 -2.16
N MET A 27 5.38 14.54 -2.26
CA MET A 27 4.38 14.26 -3.32
C MET A 27 3.02 14.87 -2.95
N LYS A 28 2.92 16.20 -2.92
CA LYS A 28 1.66 16.93 -3.13
C LYS A 28 1.74 17.52 -4.54
N GLY A 29 1.18 16.84 -5.55
CA GLY A 29 0.85 17.50 -6.82
C GLY A 29 0.82 16.65 -8.09
N ALA A 30 1.75 15.70 -8.28
CA ALA A 30 1.75 14.86 -9.48
C ALA A 30 2.27 13.46 -9.14
N GLN A 31 1.42 12.45 -9.26
CA GLN A 31 1.85 11.06 -9.16
C GLN A 31 2.65 10.68 -10.41
N PRO A 32 3.70 9.85 -10.31
CA PRO A 32 4.43 9.36 -11.48
C PRO A 32 3.49 8.65 -12.46
N PRO A 33 3.80 8.65 -13.78
CA PRO A 33 2.99 7.95 -14.76
C PRO A 33 2.90 6.45 -14.43
N ARG A 34 1.78 5.82 -14.82
CA ARG A 34 1.59 4.38 -14.61
C ARG A 34 2.66 3.62 -15.39
N CYS A 35 3.31 2.67 -14.72
CA CYS A 35 4.26 1.73 -15.26
C CYS A 35 3.66 0.33 -15.16
N ALA A 36 3.78 -0.47 -16.21
CA ALA A 36 3.39 -1.88 -16.17
C ALA A 36 4.48 -2.69 -15.46
N ILE A 37 4.10 -3.75 -14.74
CA ILE A 37 5.03 -4.61 -13.99
C ILE A 37 6.16 -5.11 -14.90
N ARG A 38 5.84 -5.60 -16.10
CA ARG A 38 6.84 -6.11 -17.05
C ARG A 38 7.85 -5.06 -17.53
N ASP A 39 7.48 -3.78 -17.48
CA ASP A 39 8.25 -2.66 -18.01
C ASP A 39 9.02 -1.94 -16.87
N ALA A 40 8.85 -2.37 -15.63
CA ALA A 40 9.53 -1.80 -14.47
C ALA A 40 11.03 -2.09 -14.52
N ALA A 41 11.84 -1.05 -14.73
CA ALA A 41 13.29 -1.17 -14.70
C ALA A 41 13.82 -1.22 -13.26
N ASP A 42 14.76 -2.12 -12.99
CA ASP A 42 15.40 -2.25 -11.67
C ASP A 42 16.01 -0.92 -11.20
N GLY A 43 15.79 -0.56 -9.94
CA GLY A 43 16.29 0.68 -9.33
C GLY A 43 15.47 1.93 -9.64
N ASN A 44 14.47 1.87 -10.52
CA ASN A 44 13.64 3.03 -10.84
C ASN A 44 12.45 3.17 -9.90
N VAL A 45 12.05 4.41 -9.62
CA VAL A 45 10.77 4.70 -8.96
C VAL A 45 9.64 4.52 -9.98
N VAL A 46 8.69 3.66 -9.66
CA VAL A 46 7.56 3.32 -10.54
C VAL A 46 6.24 3.53 -9.81
N ARG A 47 5.17 3.81 -10.56
CA ARG A 47 3.78 3.72 -10.07
C ARG A 47 3.08 2.57 -10.78
N ILE A 48 2.78 1.50 -10.05
CA ILE A 48 2.09 0.33 -10.57
C ILE A 48 0.65 0.38 -10.07
N VAL A 49 -0.31 0.11 -10.95
CA VAL A 49 -1.73 0.05 -10.60
C VAL A 49 -2.25 -1.32 -11.00
N GLY A 50 -2.79 -2.06 -10.05
CA GLY A 50 -3.24 -3.43 -10.24
C GLY A 50 -4.29 -3.85 -9.22
N GLU A 51 -4.83 -5.03 -9.44
CA GLU A 51 -5.75 -5.72 -8.56
C GLU A 51 -4.98 -6.50 -7.50
N VAL A 52 -5.47 -6.44 -6.27
CA VAL A 52 -4.86 -7.10 -5.13
C VAL A 52 -5.36 -8.53 -5.03
N GLU A 53 -4.43 -9.46 -4.94
CA GLU A 53 -4.69 -10.87 -4.70
C GLU A 53 -4.05 -11.31 -3.39
N ARG A 54 -4.69 -12.23 -2.68
CA ARG A 54 -4.10 -12.81 -1.48
C ARG A 54 -2.87 -13.64 -1.84
N ASP A 55 -1.85 -13.58 -0.99
CA ASP A 55 -0.69 -14.46 -1.11
C ASP A 55 -0.95 -15.79 -0.38
N HIS A 56 -0.83 -15.79 0.95
CA HIS A 56 -1.05 -16.97 1.79
C HIS A 56 -1.91 -16.70 3.03
N GLU A 57 -1.77 -15.50 3.61
CA GLU A 57 -2.44 -15.13 4.85
C GLU A 57 -3.60 -14.16 4.60
N ILE A 58 -4.57 -14.18 5.52
CA ILE A 58 -5.69 -13.23 5.55
C ILE A 58 -5.93 -12.79 7.00
N LEU A 59 -6.29 -11.53 7.17
CA LEU A 59 -6.63 -10.94 8.46
C LEU A 59 -8.14 -10.81 8.57
N THR A 60 -8.64 -10.80 9.81
CA THR A 60 -10.01 -10.37 10.10
C THR A 60 -9.94 -8.98 10.71
N ALA A 61 -10.56 -8.01 10.04
CA ALA A 61 -10.61 -6.63 10.51
C ALA A 61 -11.43 -6.57 11.82
N PRO A 62 -10.92 -6.00 12.92
CA PRO A 62 -11.49 -6.23 14.23
C PRO A 62 -12.81 -5.48 14.49
N LEU A 63 -13.10 -4.38 13.78
CA LEU A 63 -14.36 -3.64 13.95
C LEU A 63 -15.46 -4.16 13.03
N SER A 64 -15.15 -4.40 11.76
CA SER A 64 -16.15 -4.88 10.79
C SER A 64 -16.23 -6.40 10.67
N GLY A 65 -15.19 -7.13 11.06
CA GLY A 65 -15.00 -8.57 10.87
C GLY A 65 -14.87 -9.02 9.43
N VAL A 66 -14.63 -8.09 8.49
CA VAL A 66 -14.38 -8.47 7.09
C VAL A 66 -12.98 -9.06 6.95
N GLU A 67 -12.83 -9.95 5.97
CA GLU A 67 -11.54 -10.45 5.56
C GLU A 67 -10.74 -9.33 4.86
N ALA A 68 -9.48 -9.15 5.24
CA ALA A 68 -8.62 -8.08 4.75
C ALA A 68 -7.16 -8.51 4.72
N LEU A 69 -6.36 -7.85 3.88
CA LEU A 69 -4.90 -8.03 3.79
C LEU A 69 -4.15 -6.97 4.60
N THR A 70 -4.80 -5.83 4.86
CA THR A 70 -4.35 -4.85 5.87
C THR A 70 -5.55 -4.21 6.54
N TYR A 71 -5.39 -3.83 7.81
CA TYR A 71 -6.31 -2.94 8.50
C TYR A 71 -5.57 -1.82 9.25
N ASP A 72 -6.24 -0.66 9.36
CA ASP A 72 -5.85 0.46 10.23
C ASP A 72 -7.08 0.87 11.04
N VAL A 73 -6.99 0.71 12.37
CA VAL A 73 -8.07 1.00 13.31
C VAL A 73 -7.67 2.16 14.20
N ARG A 74 -8.54 3.16 14.29
CA ARG A 74 -8.34 4.33 15.14
C ARG A 74 -9.53 4.53 16.04
N VAL A 75 -9.26 4.69 17.33
CA VAL A 75 -10.26 5.12 18.31
C VAL A 75 -9.86 6.51 18.75
N HIS A 76 -10.78 7.46 18.60
CA HIS A 76 -10.59 8.82 19.07
C HIS A 76 -11.78 9.29 19.90
N GLU A 77 -11.49 10.09 20.91
CA GLU A 77 -12.49 10.91 21.58
C GLU A 77 -12.55 12.28 20.90
N GLU A 78 -13.75 12.85 20.81
CA GLU A 78 -13.92 14.25 20.41
C GLU A 78 -14.49 15.04 21.58
N TRP A 79 -13.74 16.04 22.04
CA TRP A 79 -14.15 16.93 23.13
C TRP A 79 -13.91 18.39 22.75
N ASN A 80 -14.97 19.22 22.75
CA ASN A 80 -14.90 20.63 22.39
C ASN A 80 -14.20 20.90 21.03
N GLY A 81 -14.39 20.01 20.05
CA GLY A 81 -13.77 20.12 18.72
C GLY A 81 -12.31 19.65 18.65
N TYR A 82 -11.73 19.16 19.75
CA TYR A 82 -10.43 18.52 19.77
C TYR A 82 -10.58 17.01 19.66
N ARG A 83 -9.80 16.39 18.76
CA ARG A 83 -9.73 14.93 18.61
C ARG A 83 -8.46 14.39 19.26
N THR A 84 -8.63 13.52 20.24
CA THR A 84 -7.52 12.80 20.89
C THR A 84 -7.56 11.35 20.45
N ILE A 85 -6.44 10.84 19.94
CA ILE A 85 -6.31 9.41 19.62
C ILE A 85 -6.14 8.64 20.93
N LEU A 86 -7.12 7.80 21.27
CA LEU A 86 -7.08 6.92 22.42
C LEU A 86 -6.38 5.59 22.09
N HIS A 87 -6.54 5.13 20.85
CA HIS A 87 -5.97 3.88 20.39
C HIS A 87 -5.70 3.91 18.89
N HIS A 88 -4.59 3.29 18.50
CA HIS A 88 -4.24 3.05 17.11
C HIS A 88 -3.64 1.65 16.99
N GLU A 89 -4.25 0.81 16.17
CA GLU A 89 -3.75 -0.52 15.84
C GLU A 89 -3.74 -0.66 14.31
N SER A 90 -2.64 -1.16 13.76
CA SER A 90 -2.56 -1.52 12.35
C SER A 90 -1.86 -2.87 12.21
N LYS A 91 -2.36 -3.68 11.29
CA LYS A 91 -1.77 -4.97 10.94
C LYS A 91 -1.88 -5.17 9.44
N CYS A 92 -0.89 -5.81 8.87
CA CYS A 92 -0.84 -6.13 7.45
C CYS A 92 -0.14 -7.46 7.23
N VAL A 93 -0.47 -8.11 6.12
CA VAL A 93 0.16 -9.35 5.64
C VAL A 93 0.63 -9.16 4.21
N PRO A 94 1.67 -9.88 3.75
CA PRO A 94 2.07 -9.84 2.35
C PRO A 94 0.93 -10.22 1.41
N PHE A 95 0.91 -9.59 0.23
CA PHE A 95 -0.09 -9.83 -0.80
C PHE A 95 0.52 -9.68 -2.21
N LEU A 96 -0.23 -10.10 -3.22
CA LEU A 96 0.15 -10.01 -4.62
C LEU A 96 -0.61 -8.87 -5.30
N LEU A 97 0.01 -8.28 -6.31
CA LEU A 97 -0.59 -7.26 -7.15
C LEU A 97 -0.45 -7.68 -8.61
N HIS A 98 -1.57 -7.76 -9.32
CA HIS A 98 -1.61 -8.13 -10.73
C HIS A 98 -2.11 -6.95 -11.57
N ASP A 99 -1.37 -6.60 -12.63
CA ASP A 99 -1.75 -5.51 -13.55
C ASP A 99 -2.11 -5.99 -14.96
N GLY A 100 -2.19 -7.31 -15.16
CA GLY A 100 -2.39 -7.94 -16.47
C GLY A 100 -1.09 -8.22 -17.23
N THR A 101 0.05 -7.67 -16.80
CA THR A 101 1.35 -7.84 -17.45
C THR A 101 2.36 -8.62 -16.63
N GLY A 102 2.09 -8.81 -15.33
CA GLY A 102 2.89 -9.60 -14.42
C GLY A 102 2.33 -9.56 -13.01
N GLU A 103 3.08 -10.16 -12.09
CA GLU A 103 2.76 -10.24 -10.67
C GLU A 103 3.85 -9.56 -9.83
N LEU A 104 3.42 -8.85 -8.80
CA LEU A 104 4.27 -8.13 -7.86
C LEU A 104 3.91 -8.54 -6.44
N ARG A 105 4.89 -9.07 -5.69
CA ARG A 105 4.70 -9.33 -4.26
C ARG A 105 4.97 -8.06 -3.46
N ILE A 106 3.99 -7.66 -2.66
CA ILE A 106 4.05 -6.52 -1.75
C ILE A 106 4.23 -7.01 -0.32
N ASP A 107 5.21 -6.43 0.37
CA ASP A 107 5.38 -6.55 1.82
C ASP A 107 4.99 -5.22 2.49
N PRO A 108 3.74 -5.09 2.97
CA PRO A 108 3.21 -3.83 3.46
C PRO A 108 3.80 -3.38 4.79
N CYS A 109 4.48 -4.25 5.56
CA CYS A 109 5.07 -3.90 6.86
C CYS A 109 6.13 -2.80 6.76
N SER A 110 6.73 -2.62 5.58
CA SER A 110 7.72 -1.57 5.29
C SER A 110 7.14 -0.35 4.55
N ALA A 111 5.83 -0.33 4.33
CA ALA A 111 5.13 0.65 3.51
C ALA A 111 4.39 1.69 4.35
N LYS A 112 4.25 2.91 3.80
CA LYS A 112 3.27 3.89 4.26
C LYS A 112 1.99 3.65 3.48
N ILE A 113 0.99 3.17 4.21
CA ILE A 113 -0.30 2.81 3.62
C ILE A 113 -1.25 4.00 3.77
N GLU A 114 -1.75 4.51 2.65
CA GLU A 114 -2.81 5.52 2.58
C GLU A 114 -4.07 4.86 2.03
N LEU A 115 -4.82 4.20 2.91
CA LEU A 115 -6.13 3.66 2.59
C LEU A 115 -7.19 4.77 2.69
N GLU A 116 -8.10 4.82 1.72
CA GLU A 116 -9.35 5.56 1.88
C GLU A 116 -10.13 4.97 3.07
N GLU A 117 -10.82 5.84 3.80
CA GLU A 117 -11.56 5.43 4.99
C GLU A 117 -12.75 4.57 4.56
N HIS A 118 -12.75 3.30 4.96
CA HIS A 118 -13.77 2.35 4.52
C HIS A 118 -15.01 2.46 5.41
N ARG A 119 -14.84 2.59 6.74
CA ARG A 119 -15.94 2.67 7.70
C ARG A 119 -15.61 3.59 8.88
N THR A 120 -16.60 4.39 9.27
CA THR A 120 -16.57 5.23 10.47
C THR A 120 -17.80 4.90 11.29
N TYR A 121 -17.58 4.65 12.57
CA TYR A 121 -18.59 4.33 13.56
C TYR A 121 -18.58 5.40 14.63
N HIS A 122 -19.75 5.92 14.95
CA HIS A 122 -19.92 6.93 15.97
C HIS A 122 -20.63 6.33 17.18
N ARG A 123 -20.03 6.46 18.36
CA ARG A 123 -20.75 6.32 19.61
C ARG A 123 -21.22 7.71 20.03
N GLY A 124 -22.42 8.06 19.59
CA GLY A 124 -23.13 9.22 20.09
C GLY A 124 -23.99 8.87 21.30
N PHE A 125 -24.63 9.88 21.90
CA PHE A 125 -25.62 9.70 22.96
C PHE A 125 -26.85 8.88 22.51
N LEU A 126 -27.04 8.69 21.19
CA LEU A 126 -28.23 8.08 20.57
C LEU A 126 -27.92 6.89 19.64
N GLU A 127 -26.64 6.62 19.34
CA GLU A 127 -26.23 5.51 18.47
C GLU A 127 -25.32 4.56 19.25
N PRO A 128 -25.86 3.42 19.74
CA PRO A 128 -25.06 2.45 20.48
C PRO A 128 -24.11 1.72 19.53
N LEU A 129 -22.91 1.42 20.03
CA LEU A 129 -21.97 0.54 19.35
C LEU A 129 -22.54 -0.88 19.25
N ASP A 130 -22.20 -1.58 18.17
CA ASP A 130 -22.56 -3.00 18.01
C ASP A 130 -21.73 -3.91 18.94
N GLU A 131 -22.09 -5.19 18.98
CA GLU A 131 -21.42 -6.17 19.84
C GLU A 131 -19.92 -6.28 19.55
N ARG A 132 -19.53 -6.30 18.27
CA ARG A 132 -18.13 -6.44 17.85
C ARG A 132 -17.29 -5.21 18.24
N GLN A 133 -17.84 -4.01 18.10
CA GLN A 133 -17.20 -2.77 18.51
C GLN A 133 -17.01 -2.72 20.03
N ASN A 134 -18.00 -3.16 20.80
CA ASN A 134 -17.89 -3.25 22.25
C ASN A 134 -16.85 -4.30 22.68
N GLU A 135 -16.86 -5.48 22.07
CA GLU A 135 -15.83 -6.51 22.27
C GLU A 135 -14.43 -5.99 21.96
N PHE A 136 -14.28 -5.23 20.87
CA PHE A 136 -13.01 -4.60 20.52
C PHE A 136 -12.53 -3.65 21.62
N LEU A 137 -13.38 -2.72 22.07
CA LEU A 137 -13.02 -1.79 23.15
C LEU A 137 -12.64 -2.51 24.44
N GLN A 138 -13.43 -3.52 24.83
CA GLN A 138 -13.17 -4.32 26.04
C GLN A 138 -11.86 -5.10 25.95
N SER A 139 -11.60 -5.76 24.82
CA SER A 139 -10.39 -6.55 24.60
C SER A 139 -9.10 -5.71 24.61
N ARG A 140 -9.21 -4.41 24.33
CA ARG A 140 -8.10 -3.44 24.39
C ARG A 140 -8.08 -2.63 25.68
N HIS A 141 -8.96 -2.95 26.64
CA HIS A 141 -9.11 -2.23 27.91
C HIS A 141 -9.30 -0.72 27.73
N LEU A 142 -9.97 -0.32 26.66
CA LEU A 142 -10.24 1.09 26.37
C LEU A 142 -11.42 1.54 27.22
N ARG A 143 -11.25 2.68 27.88
CA ARG A 143 -12.34 3.30 28.64
C ARG A 143 -13.36 3.84 27.66
N ASP A 144 -14.61 3.46 27.89
CA ASP A 144 -15.75 3.87 27.10
C ASP A 144 -16.75 4.71 27.92
N THR A 145 -16.42 4.95 29.19
CA THR A 145 -17.17 5.77 30.14
C THR A 145 -16.26 6.75 30.89
N THR A 146 -16.85 7.87 31.30
CA THR A 146 -16.23 8.91 32.14
C THR A 146 -16.13 8.46 33.59
N LEU A 147 -15.37 9.20 34.42
CA LEU A 147 -15.25 8.95 35.87
C LEU A 147 -16.59 9.03 36.65
N PHE A 148 -17.63 9.58 36.03
CA PHE A 148 -18.97 9.70 36.61
C PHE A 148 -19.98 8.70 35.99
N GLY A 149 -19.52 7.76 35.15
CA GLY A 149 -20.35 6.72 34.56
C GLY A 149 -21.15 7.16 33.32
N PHE A 150 -20.87 8.34 32.75
CA PHE A 150 -21.44 8.74 31.46
C PHE A 150 -20.63 8.17 30.31
N ASP A 151 -21.29 7.78 29.23
CA ASP A 151 -20.65 7.33 28.00
C ASP A 151 -19.73 8.40 27.42
N LEU A 152 -18.53 7.98 26.99
CA LEU A 152 -17.61 8.84 26.26
C LEU A 152 -18.05 8.96 24.79
N PRO A 153 -17.99 10.16 24.18
CA PRO A 153 -18.22 10.31 22.75
C PRO A 153 -17.03 9.74 21.98
N LEU A 154 -17.12 8.46 21.62
CA LEU A 154 -16.08 7.74 20.90
C LEU A 154 -16.37 7.71 19.40
N TYR A 155 -15.30 7.82 18.64
CA TYR A 155 -15.29 7.68 17.20
C TYR A 155 -14.31 6.57 16.86
N LEU A 156 -14.83 5.51 16.27
CA LEU A 156 -14.04 4.38 15.82
C LEU A 156 -14.01 4.45 14.30
N SER A 157 -12.83 4.38 13.71
CA SER A 157 -12.72 4.18 12.26
C SER A 157 -11.85 2.99 11.93
N GLU A 158 -12.22 2.33 10.84
CA GLU A 158 -11.52 1.19 10.29
C GLU A 158 -11.30 1.41 8.80
N ARG A 159 -10.07 1.14 8.37
CA ARG A 159 -9.68 1.10 6.98
C ARG A 159 -9.18 -0.30 6.68
N THR A 160 -9.59 -0.86 5.56
CA THR A 160 -9.21 -2.21 5.14
C THR A 160 -8.76 -2.21 3.70
N LEU A 161 -7.81 -3.07 3.36
CA LEU A 161 -7.55 -3.47 1.96
C LEU A 161 -8.06 -4.90 1.77
N GLN A 162 -8.95 -5.11 0.82
CA GLN A 162 -9.56 -6.42 0.54
C GLN A 162 -9.01 -7.01 -0.77
N GLU A 163 -9.08 -8.33 -0.89
CA GLU A 163 -8.83 -9.01 -2.17
C GLU A 163 -9.81 -8.50 -3.25
N GLY A 164 -9.31 -8.35 -4.48
CA GLY A 164 -10.04 -7.78 -5.61
C GLY A 164 -10.06 -6.24 -5.65
N GLU A 165 -9.56 -5.56 -4.62
CA GLU A 165 -9.46 -4.09 -4.67
C GLU A 165 -8.31 -3.65 -5.59
N THR A 166 -8.53 -2.55 -6.31
CA THR A 166 -7.49 -1.93 -7.14
C THR A 166 -6.70 -0.91 -6.34
N ILE A 167 -5.37 -1.06 -6.31
CA ILE A 167 -4.48 -0.12 -5.64
C ILE A 167 -3.40 0.44 -6.57
N ALA A 168 -2.88 1.61 -6.21
CA ALA A 168 -1.66 2.16 -6.74
C ALA A 168 -0.51 1.96 -5.73
N VAL A 169 0.59 1.38 -6.20
CA VAL A 169 1.83 1.20 -5.45
C VAL A 169 2.91 2.09 -6.05
N ILE A 170 3.54 2.91 -5.20
CA ILE A 170 4.67 3.75 -5.61
C ILE A 170 5.89 3.42 -4.77
N GLY A 171 6.99 3.09 -5.44
CA GLY A 171 8.29 2.87 -4.80
C GLY A 171 9.35 2.43 -5.79
N MET A 172 10.50 2.01 -5.29
CA MET A 172 11.62 1.59 -6.12
C MET A 172 11.47 0.12 -6.52
N ALA A 173 11.47 -0.14 -7.83
CA ALA A 173 11.41 -1.46 -8.42
C ALA A 173 12.70 -2.25 -8.13
N ARG A 174 12.55 -3.48 -7.65
CA ARG A 174 13.64 -4.45 -7.49
C ARG A 174 13.24 -5.82 -8.01
N TRP A 175 13.98 -6.34 -8.97
CA TRP A 175 13.79 -7.71 -9.45
C TRP A 175 14.60 -8.68 -8.59
N GLU A 176 13.91 -9.57 -7.90
CA GLU A 176 14.52 -10.66 -7.14
C GLU A 176 14.30 -11.98 -7.91
N CYS A 177 15.26 -12.91 -7.79
CA CYS A 177 14.98 -14.29 -8.16
C CYS A 177 13.99 -14.86 -7.14
N ASP A 178 12.93 -15.51 -7.60
CA ASP A 178 11.96 -16.14 -6.72
C ASP A 178 12.65 -17.28 -5.96
N PRO A 179 12.77 -17.20 -4.62
CA PRO A 179 13.36 -18.29 -3.83
C PRO A 179 12.51 -19.57 -3.86
N SER A 180 11.24 -19.46 -4.25
CA SER A 180 10.29 -20.57 -4.40
C SER A 180 10.50 -21.36 -5.70
N GLY A 181 11.30 -20.82 -6.63
CA GLY A 181 11.62 -21.39 -7.94
C GLY A 181 12.53 -22.62 -7.94
N GLN A 182 12.53 -23.43 -6.87
CA GLN A 182 13.02 -24.81 -6.98
C GLN A 182 11.99 -25.62 -7.76
N LEU A 183 12.04 -25.49 -9.09
CA LEU A 183 11.40 -26.42 -10.00
C LEU A 183 11.87 -27.83 -9.64
N GLN A 184 10.93 -28.71 -9.31
CA GLN A 184 11.14 -30.15 -9.30
C GLN A 184 11.46 -30.57 -10.74
N GLY A 185 12.74 -30.53 -11.12
CA GLY A 185 13.23 -31.00 -12.42
C GLY A 185 14.28 -30.09 -13.05
N GLU A 186 15.54 -30.54 -12.97
CA GLU A 186 16.72 -30.17 -13.79
C GLU A 186 17.11 -28.67 -13.91
N PRO A 187 18.34 -28.27 -13.51
CA PRO A 187 18.75 -26.87 -13.46
C PRO A 187 19.17 -26.33 -14.84
N GLY A 188 18.23 -25.78 -15.59
CA GLY A 188 18.50 -24.84 -16.67
C GLY A 188 18.70 -23.43 -16.12
N TYR A 189 19.92 -22.89 -16.20
CA TYR A 189 20.31 -21.53 -15.76
C TYR A 189 19.50 -20.35 -16.35
N ARG A 190 18.53 -20.60 -17.25
CA ARG A 190 17.87 -19.57 -18.06
C ARG A 190 16.46 -19.16 -17.65
N ASP A 191 15.77 -19.87 -16.75
CA ASP A 191 14.37 -19.57 -16.39
C ASP A 191 14.10 -19.68 -14.87
N THR A 192 14.90 -18.99 -14.05
CA THR A 192 14.46 -18.75 -12.67
C THR A 192 13.34 -17.72 -12.71
N ALA A 193 12.15 -18.08 -12.22
CA ALA A 193 11.04 -17.15 -12.07
C ALA A 193 11.53 -15.89 -11.33
N LYS A 194 11.34 -14.73 -11.92
CA LYS A 194 11.70 -13.45 -11.30
C LYS A 194 10.45 -12.84 -10.73
N ARG A 195 10.52 -12.35 -9.50
CA ARG A 195 9.46 -11.56 -8.89
C ARG A 195 9.91 -10.12 -8.77
N LEU A 196 9.03 -9.20 -9.12
CA LEU A 196 9.23 -7.80 -8.80
C LEU A 196 8.91 -7.62 -7.31
N ARG A 197 9.69 -6.78 -6.63
CA ARG A 197 9.44 -6.28 -5.29
C ARG A 197 9.52 -4.77 -5.34
N ILE A 198 8.61 -4.09 -4.65
CA ILE A 198 8.75 -2.65 -4.44
C ILE A 198 9.34 -2.44 -3.05
N ILE A 199 10.50 -1.79 -3.01
CA ILE A 199 11.14 -1.39 -1.77
C ILE A 199 10.96 0.11 -1.56
N ALA A 200 10.92 0.52 -0.30
CA ALA A 200 11.03 1.91 0.06
C ALA A 200 12.41 2.43 -0.35
N PRO A 201 12.51 3.54 -1.10
CA PRO A 201 13.78 4.24 -1.25
C PRO A 201 14.30 4.65 0.13
N LEU A 202 15.62 4.62 0.34
CA LEU A 202 16.29 5.00 1.59
C LEU A 202 15.65 6.27 2.23
N ASP A 203 15.32 6.18 3.52
CA ASP A 203 14.61 7.19 4.35
C ASP A 203 13.16 7.53 3.96
N THR A 204 12.51 6.70 3.16
CA THR A 204 11.11 6.91 2.74
C THR A 204 10.30 5.63 2.93
N SER A 205 9.06 5.64 2.46
CA SER A 205 8.10 4.56 2.67
C SER A 205 7.33 4.32 1.38
N VAL A 206 7.10 3.07 1.01
CA VAL A 206 6.29 2.70 -0.16
C VAL A 206 4.89 3.27 0.02
N LEU A 207 4.37 4.01 -0.96
CA LEU A 207 3.00 4.54 -0.87
C LEU A 207 2.03 3.52 -1.49
N LEU A 208 1.11 3.03 -0.66
CA LEU A 208 -0.05 2.26 -1.11
C LEU A 208 -1.28 3.18 -1.07
N SER A 209 -1.97 3.33 -2.20
CA SER A 209 -3.23 4.07 -2.25
C SER A 209 -4.31 3.18 -2.86
N ALA A 210 -5.33 2.88 -2.07
CA ALA A 210 -6.53 2.19 -2.52
C ALA A 210 -7.62 3.23 -2.79
N ARG A 211 -8.28 3.11 -3.94
CA ARG A 211 -9.57 3.78 -4.19
C ARG A 211 -10.60 2.67 -4.36
N SER A 212 -11.55 2.60 -3.44
CA SER A 212 -12.64 1.61 -3.52
C SER A 212 -13.57 2.01 -4.67
N THR A 213 -13.36 1.45 -5.86
CA THR A 213 -14.37 1.46 -6.92
C THR A 213 -15.30 0.26 -6.74
N ARG A 214 -16.19 0.31 -5.74
CA ARG A 214 -17.37 -0.56 -5.78
C ARG A 214 -18.35 0.03 -6.78
N VAL A 215 -18.47 -0.63 -7.92
CA VAL A 215 -19.59 -0.45 -8.86
C VAL A 215 -20.80 -1.17 -8.26
N GLY A 216 -21.78 -0.39 -7.80
CA GLY A 216 -23.17 -0.82 -7.57
C GLY A 216 -23.46 -1.56 -6.26
N ASP A 217 -24.39 -0.99 -5.49
CA ASP A 217 -25.75 -1.54 -5.40
C ASP A 217 -26.76 -0.39 -5.64
#